data_AF-A0A812Z2V3-F1
#
_entry.id   AF-A0A812Z2V3-F1
#
_cell.length_a   1.000
_cell.length_b   1.000
_cell.length_c   1.000
_cell.angle_alpha   90.00
_cell.angle_beta   90.00
_cell.angle_gamma   90.00
#
_symmetry.space_group_name_H-M   'P 1'
#
loop_
_entity.id
_entity.type
_entity.pdbx_description
1 polymer ?
#
loop_
_entity_poly.entity_id
_entity_poly.type
_entity_poly.pdbx_seq_one_letter_code
_entity_poly.pdbx_strand_id
1 'polypeptide(L)'
;MQLLVRDLTGQIVLQVTLRGHLPLHDLSRQVREAKPEWMHSVISFLSDQTMLQNNWDFQKLLRSGSDLELTAVAEEQGLTFEEAFSACQEILLEPLRHAHGGNVSLDCSFTHLSFEEQEKLHRKLMKHFDCRLSVALFEDYRTVREISEYVYQENVKTVRLRAELKALG
;
A
#
# COMPACT_ATOMS: atom_id res chain seq x y z
N MET A 1 19.06 17.37 -5.26
CA MET A 1 19.19 15.95 -5.60
C MET A 1 17.96 15.53 -6.38
N GLN A 2 18.19 14.86 -7.49
CA GLN A 2 17.15 14.26 -8.31
C GLN A 2 17.11 12.75 -8.06
N LEU A 3 15.91 12.20 -7.87
CA LEU A 3 15.65 10.77 -7.82
C LEU A 3 14.99 10.35 -9.14
N LEU A 4 15.59 9.38 -9.82
CA LEU A 4 15.04 8.75 -11.00
C LEU A 4 14.71 7.29 -10.70
N VAL A 5 13.48 6.86 -10.96
CA VAL A 5 13.07 5.46 -10.84
C VAL A 5 12.74 4.94 -12.23
N ARG A 6 13.36 3.82 -12.60
CA ARG A 6 13.08 3.07 -13.82
C ARG A 6 12.46 1.72 -13.50
N ASP A 7 11.81 1.10 -14.49
CA ASP A 7 11.44 -0.31 -14.39
C ASP A 7 12.54 -1.24 -14.92
N LEU A 8 12.31 -2.54 -14.87
CA LEU A 8 13.20 -3.57 -15.43
C LEU A 8 13.43 -3.46 -16.95
N THR A 9 12.59 -2.71 -17.68
CA THR A 9 12.78 -2.44 -19.11
C THR A 9 13.66 -1.21 -19.37
N GLY A 10 14.02 -0.46 -18.33
CA GLY A 10 14.76 0.79 -18.40
C GLY A 10 13.87 2.02 -18.63
N GLN A 11 12.55 1.87 -18.70
CA GLN A 11 11.62 2.99 -18.84
C GLN A 11 11.54 3.77 -17.54
N ILE A 12 11.54 5.11 -17.63
CA ILE A 12 11.36 5.99 -16.47
C ILE A 12 9.91 5.87 -15.98
N VAL A 13 9.76 5.48 -14.71
CA VAL A 13 8.47 5.36 -14.02
C VAL A 13 8.19 6.59 -13.18
N LEU A 14 9.21 7.14 -12.53
CA LEU A 14 9.09 8.31 -11.66
C LEU A 14 10.35 9.16 -11.77
N GLN A 15 10.19 10.48 -11.81
CA GLN A 15 11.28 11.43 -11.71
C GLN A 15 10.90 12.53 -10.73
N VAL A 16 11.61 12.62 -9.60
CA VAL A 16 11.27 13.52 -8.50
C VAL A 16 12.49 14.31 -8.04
N THR A 17 12.31 15.61 -7.85
CA THR A 17 13.31 16.45 -7.18
C THR A 17 13.07 16.42 -5.68
N LEU A 18 13.99 15.82 -4.92
CA LEU A 18 13.85 15.67 -3.48
C LEU A 18 14.28 16.93 -2.75
N ARG A 19 13.38 17.46 -1.90
CA ARG A 19 13.63 18.62 -1.02
C ARG A 19 13.61 18.25 0.48
N GLY A 20 13.45 16.98 0.83
CA GLY A 20 13.28 16.52 2.20
C GLY A 20 13.30 15.00 2.33
N HIS A 21 12.69 14.48 3.40
CA HIS A 21 12.56 13.05 3.64
C HIS A 21 11.48 12.45 2.73
N LEU A 22 11.83 11.41 1.99
CA LEU A 22 10.87 10.56 1.28
C LEU A 22 11.00 9.14 1.84
N PRO A 23 10.00 8.64 2.58
CA PRO A 23 9.95 7.24 2.98
C PRO A 23 9.86 6.29 1.78
N LEU A 24 10.44 5.11 1.92
CA LEU A 24 10.39 4.05 0.89
C LEU A 24 8.94 3.64 0.53
N HIS A 25 8.03 3.59 1.50
CA HIS A 25 6.62 3.25 1.26
C HIS A 25 5.88 4.31 0.41
N ASP A 26 6.17 5.60 0.63
CA ASP A 26 5.62 6.69 -0.17
C ASP A 26 6.14 6.63 -1.61
N LEU A 27 7.41 6.25 -1.78
CA LEU A 27 7.98 6.01 -3.11
C LEU A 27 7.30 4.82 -3.82
N SER A 28 7.08 3.71 -3.11
CA SER A 28 6.30 2.57 -3.64
C SER A 28 4.91 2.99 -4.09
N ARG A 29 4.21 3.80 -3.29
CA ARG A 29 2.88 4.34 -3.64
C ARG A 29 2.93 5.14 -4.94
N GLN A 30 3.87 6.09 -5.07
CA GLN A 30 4.00 6.91 -6.28
C GLN A 30 4.34 6.08 -7.53
N VAL A 31 5.16 5.04 -7.38
CA VAL A 31 5.43 4.08 -8.47
C VAL A 31 4.16 3.35 -8.90
N ARG A 32 3.33 2.88 -7.95
CA ARG A 32 2.04 2.23 -8.25
C ARG A 32 1.04 3.19 -8.90
N GLU A 33 1.04 4.45 -8.53
CA GLU A 33 0.22 5.48 -9.18
C GLU A 33 0.65 5.73 -10.62
N ALA A 34 1.96 5.72 -10.89
CA ALA A 34 2.52 5.84 -12.23
C ALA A 34 2.38 4.57 -13.09
N LYS A 35 2.32 3.40 -12.45
CA LYS A 35 2.09 2.09 -13.06
C LYS A 35 0.93 1.36 -12.40
N PRO A 36 -0.32 1.68 -12.79
CA PRO A 36 -1.52 1.08 -12.19
C PRO A 36 -1.55 -0.44 -12.23
N GLU A 37 -0.91 -1.06 -13.24
CA GLU A 37 -0.78 -2.51 -13.34
C GLU A 37 0.05 -3.14 -12.20
N TRP A 38 0.82 -2.35 -11.47
CA TRP A 38 1.61 -2.77 -10.30
C TRP A 38 0.93 -2.44 -8.98
N MET A 39 -0.32 -1.97 -8.99
CA MET A 39 -1.06 -1.54 -7.80
C MET A 39 -1.08 -2.60 -6.68
N HIS A 40 -1.03 -3.89 -7.05
CA HIS A 40 -1.06 -5.02 -6.12
C HIS A 40 0.28 -5.75 -5.99
N SER A 41 1.35 -5.19 -6.55
CA SER A 41 2.69 -5.73 -6.47
C SER A 41 3.42 -5.15 -5.27
N VAL A 42 4.22 -5.97 -4.60
CA VAL A 42 5.28 -5.47 -3.72
C VAL A 42 6.32 -4.81 -4.62
N ILE A 43 6.63 -3.54 -4.33
CA ILE A 43 7.62 -2.78 -5.08
C ILE A 43 8.94 -2.83 -4.33
N SER A 44 9.90 -3.55 -4.90
CA SER A 44 11.28 -3.58 -4.45
C SER A 44 12.08 -2.55 -5.25
N PHE A 45 13.11 -1.96 -4.65
CA PHE A 45 13.99 -1.00 -5.32
C PHE A 45 15.44 -1.50 -5.31
N LEU A 46 16.08 -1.41 -6.47
CA LEU A 46 17.49 -1.73 -6.67
C LEU A 46 18.28 -0.44 -6.91
N SER A 47 19.44 -0.31 -6.29
CA SER A 47 20.47 0.69 -6.59
C SER A 47 21.75 -0.05 -6.94
N ASP A 48 22.34 0.20 -8.13
CA ASP A 48 23.54 -0.49 -8.61
C ASP A 48 23.45 -2.04 -8.47
N GLN A 49 22.31 -2.61 -8.86
CA GLN A 49 21.98 -4.05 -8.75
C GLN A 49 21.87 -4.59 -7.31
N THR A 50 21.94 -3.73 -6.30
CA THR A 50 21.76 -4.09 -4.89
C THR A 50 20.36 -3.71 -4.41
N MET A 51 19.65 -4.65 -3.79
CA MET A 51 18.29 -4.42 -3.30
C MET A 51 18.29 -3.61 -2.00
N LEU A 52 17.47 -2.55 -1.96
CA LEU A 52 17.23 -1.76 -0.76
C LEU A 52 16.34 -2.56 0.19
N GLN A 53 16.88 -2.92 1.35
CA GLN A 53 16.17 -3.80 2.30
C GLN A 53 15.24 -3.04 3.25
N ASN A 54 15.47 -1.75 3.48
CA ASN A 54 14.71 -0.97 4.44
C ASN A 54 14.85 0.54 4.19
N ASN A 55 14.02 1.32 4.88
CA ASN A 55 14.03 2.78 4.79
C ASN A 55 15.36 3.40 5.23
N TRP A 56 16.09 2.77 6.16
CA TRP A 56 17.36 3.30 6.66
C TRP A 56 18.45 3.30 5.58
N ASP A 57 18.54 2.23 4.79
CA ASP A 57 19.50 2.13 3.70
C ASP A 57 19.16 3.11 2.57
N PHE A 58 17.87 3.27 2.27
CA PHE A 58 17.42 4.32 1.34
C PHE A 58 17.79 5.72 1.83
N GLN A 59 17.57 6.04 3.11
CA GLN A 59 17.95 7.35 3.66
C GLN A 59 19.46 7.59 3.65
N LYS A 60 20.29 6.56 3.84
CA LYS A 60 21.75 6.69 3.69
C LYS A 60 22.13 7.09 2.27
N LEU A 61 21.52 6.46 1.27
CA LEU A 61 21.74 6.79 -0.14
C LEU A 61 21.32 8.22 -0.45
N LEU A 62 20.15 8.65 0.01
CA LEU A 62 19.67 10.03 -0.16
C LEU A 62 20.61 11.07 0.48
N ARG A 63 21.32 10.72 1.56
CA ARG A 63 22.26 11.62 2.24
C ARG A 63 23.62 11.75 1.56
N SER A 64 23.93 10.90 0.59
CA SER A 64 25.16 11.01 -0.20
C SER A 64 25.22 12.30 -1.03
N GLY A 65 24.05 12.91 -1.30
CA GLY A 65 23.93 14.19 -1.98
C GLY A 65 24.07 14.14 -3.51
N SER A 66 24.39 12.97 -4.08
CA SER A 66 24.40 12.74 -5.52
C SER A 66 23.00 12.43 -6.04
N ASP A 67 22.77 12.68 -7.33
CA ASP A 67 21.56 12.20 -7.99
C ASP A 67 21.49 10.67 -7.90
N LEU A 68 20.29 10.15 -7.61
CA LEU A 68 20.07 8.75 -7.31
C LEU A 68 19.20 8.13 -8.40
N GLU A 69 19.65 7.00 -8.92
CA GLU A 69 18.91 6.19 -9.88
C GLU A 69 18.55 4.85 -9.24
N LEU A 70 17.26 4.50 -9.30
CA LEU A 70 16.73 3.24 -8.78
C LEU A 70 16.02 2.47 -9.89
N THR A 71 16.09 1.15 -9.82
CA THR A 71 15.22 0.26 -10.60
C THR A 71 14.13 -0.29 -9.69
N ALA A 72 12.87 0.03 -9.98
CA ALA A 72 11.70 -0.56 -9.35
C ALA A 72 11.39 -1.92 -9.98
N VAL A 73 11.21 -2.92 -9.13
CA VAL A 73 10.81 -4.27 -9.47
C VAL A 73 9.46 -4.53 -8.82
N ALA A 74 8.46 -4.82 -9.64
CA ALA A 74 7.17 -5.27 -9.17
C ALA A 74 7.19 -6.79 -9.05
N GLU A 75 7.11 -7.29 -7.82
CA GLU A 75 6.93 -8.70 -7.56
C GLU A 75 5.44 -8.98 -7.36
N GLU A 76 4.94 -10.08 -7.94
CA GLU A 76 3.63 -10.65 -7.61
C GLU A 76 3.69 -11.29 -6.21
N GLN A 77 4.12 -10.52 -5.21
CA GLN A 77 3.87 -10.83 -3.81
C GLN A 77 2.61 -10.07 -3.38
N GLY A 78 1.77 -10.69 -2.57
CA GLY A 78 0.66 -9.99 -1.94
C GLY A 78 1.15 -8.82 -1.09
N LEU A 79 0.27 -7.84 -0.83
CA LEU A 79 0.56 -6.71 0.07
C LEU A 79 1.18 -7.21 1.37
N THR A 80 2.14 -6.48 1.95
CA THR A 80 2.56 -6.79 3.33
C THR A 80 1.46 -6.43 4.32
N PHE A 81 1.53 -6.98 5.54
CA PHE A 81 0.58 -6.61 6.58
C PHE A 81 0.66 -5.11 6.91
N GLU A 82 1.88 -4.54 6.98
CA GLU A 82 2.06 -3.11 7.25
C GLU A 82 1.42 -2.22 6.18
N GLU A 83 1.51 -2.62 4.91
CA GLU A 83 0.86 -1.88 3.81
C GLU A 83 -0.67 -1.97 3.91
N ALA A 84 -1.20 -3.18 4.14
CA ALA A 84 -2.63 -3.38 4.34
C ALA A 84 -3.14 -2.58 5.56
N PHE A 85 -2.39 -2.57 6.64
CA PHE A 85 -2.71 -1.84 7.86
C PHE A 85 -2.67 -0.33 7.66
N SER A 86 -1.63 0.20 7.01
CA SER A 86 -1.53 1.64 6.72
C SER A 86 -2.66 2.11 5.81
N ALA A 87 -2.98 1.37 4.74
CA ALA A 87 -4.07 1.72 3.84
C ALA A 87 -5.45 1.58 4.50
N CYS A 88 -5.66 0.54 5.32
CA CYS A 88 -6.90 0.42 6.10
C CYS A 88 -7.04 1.56 7.12
N GLN A 89 -5.97 1.97 7.79
CA GLN A 89 -5.98 3.14 8.68
C GLN A 89 -6.42 4.40 7.94
N GLU A 90 -5.84 4.67 6.77
CA GLU A 90 -6.22 5.84 5.97
C GLU A 90 -7.69 5.80 5.57
N ILE A 91 -8.17 4.66 5.05
CA ILE A 91 -9.55 4.51 4.56
C ILE A 91 -10.57 4.56 5.71
N LEU A 92 -10.30 3.87 6.82
CA LEU A 92 -11.24 3.65 7.91
C LEU A 92 -11.27 4.79 8.91
N LEU A 93 -10.14 5.46 9.16
CA LEU A 93 -10.06 6.55 10.13
C LEU A 93 -10.40 7.91 9.51
N GLU A 94 -10.33 8.08 8.19
CA GLU A 94 -10.70 9.34 7.51
C GLU A 94 -12.11 9.81 7.92
N PRO A 95 -13.18 8.99 7.84
CA PRO A 95 -14.52 9.41 8.26
C PRO A 95 -14.62 9.73 9.75
N LEU A 96 -13.91 8.96 10.59
CA LEU A 96 -13.94 9.11 12.04
C LEU A 96 -13.24 10.37 12.51
N ARG A 97 -12.14 10.76 11.85
CA ARG A 97 -11.45 12.03 12.10
C ARG A 97 -12.33 13.23 11.76
N HIS A 98 -13.11 13.13 10.69
CA HIS A 98 -14.08 14.16 10.32
C HIS A 98 -15.27 14.24 11.30
N ALA A 99 -15.75 13.11 11.81
CA ALA A 99 -16.87 13.06 12.75
C ALA A 99 -16.50 13.47 14.19
N HIS A 100 -15.28 13.15 14.64
CA HIS A 100 -14.87 13.30 16.05
C HIS A 100 -13.81 14.39 16.30
N GLY A 101 -13.34 15.10 15.28
CA GLY A 101 -12.51 16.30 15.44
C GLY A 101 -11.17 16.06 16.16
N GLY A 102 -10.51 14.92 15.95
CA GLY A 102 -9.24 14.63 16.63
C GLY A 102 -8.62 13.26 16.31
N ASN A 103 -7.64 12.87 17.13
CA ASN A 103 -6.95 11.57 17.05
C ASN A 103 -7.91 10.44 17.42
N VAL A 104 -8.32 9.68 16.41
CA VAL A 104 -9.15 8.47 16.57
C VAL A 104 -8.25 7.30 16.94
N SER A 105 -8.60 6.59 18.01
CA SER A 105 -7.87 5.38 18.44
C SER A 105 -7.98 4.26 17.40
N LEU A 106 -6.93 3.45 17.26
CA LEU A 106 -6.92 2.27 16.40
C LEU A 106 -7.84 1.15 16.89
N ASP A 107 -8.20 1.21 18.17
CA ASP A 107 -9.15 0.30 18.82
C ASP A 107 -10.60 0.80 18.74
N CYS A 108 -10.87 1.85 17.94
CA CYS A 108 -12.23 2.35 17.79
C CYS A 108 -13.14 1.31 17.10
N SER A 109 -14.27 1.00 17.72
CA SER A 109 -15.32 0.17 17.12
C SER A 109 -16.02 0.92 16.01
N PHE A 110 -16.36 0.30 14.88
CA PHE A 110 -17.15 0.92 13.80
C PHE A 110 -18.66 0.87 14.02
N THR A 111 -19.12 0.36 15.17
CA THR A 111 -20.56 0.23 15.51
C THR A 111 -21.31 1.55 15.62
N HIS A 112 -20.61 2.68 15.70
CA HIS A 112 -21.23 4.02 15.76
C HIS A 112 -21.47 4.63 14.38
N LEU A 113 -20.94 4.01 13.31
CA LEU A 113 -21.22 4.38 11.94
C LEU A 113 -22.59 3.86 11.52
N SER A 114 -23.31 4.64 10.72
CA SER A 114 -24.52 4.19 10.05
C SER A 114 -24.20 3.09 9.02
N PHE A 115 -25.21 2.30 8.67
CA PHE A 115 -25.08 1.26 7.65
C PHE A 115 -24.56 1.81 6.31
N GLU A 116 -25.01 3.00 5.90
CA GLU A 116 -24.58 3.64 4.65
C GLU A 116 -23.09 4.02 4.70
N GLU A 117 -22.60 4.50 5.84
CA GLU A 117 -21.18 4.82 6.04
C GLU A 117 -20.31 3.56 6.03
N GLN A 118 -20.76 2.50 6.70
CA GLN A 118 -20.10 1.19 6.68
C GLN A 118 -20.06 0.61 5.26
N GLU A 119 -21.16 0.68 4.51
CA GLU A 119 -21.21 0.20 3.13
C GLU A 119 -20.26 1.00 2.21
N LYS A 120 -20.15 2.30 2.42
CA LYS A 120 -19.21 3.15 1.67
C LYS A 120 -17.75 2.80 1.97
N LEU A 121 -17.42 2.58 3.24
CA LEU A 121 -16.09 2.10 3.66
C LEU A 121 -15.79 0.71 3.08
N HIS A 122 -16.75 -0.21 3.15
CA HIS A 122 -16.65 -1.55 2.58
C HIS A 122 -16.32 -1.50 1.08
N ARG A 123 -17.06 -0.69 0.31
CA ARG A 123 -16.81 -0.49 -1.12
C ARG A 123 -15.45 0.14 -1.40
N LYS A 124 -15.01 1.11 -0.58
CA LYS A 124 -13.65 1.70 -0.68
C LYS A 124 -12.57 0.64 -0.46
N LEU A 125 -12.69 -0.18 0.58
CA LEU A 125 -11.73 -1.25 0.87
C LEU A 125 -11.68 -2.26 -0.27
N MET A 126 -12.82 -2.81 -0.70
CA MET A 126 -12.87 -3.76 -1.83
C MET A 126 -12.25 -3.19 -3.11
N LYS A 127 -12.53 -1.92 -3.42
CA LYS A 127 -11.97 -1.26 -4.60
C LYS A 127 -10.46 -1.04 -4.46
N HIS A 128 -9.99 -0.64 -3.28
CA HIS A 128 -8.57 -0.34 -3.06
C HIS A 128 -7.70 -1.60 -3.09
N PHE A 129 -8.17 -2.66 -2.45
CA PHE A 129 -7.43 -3.93 -2.33
C PHE A 129 -7.75 -4.94 -3.43
N ASP A 130 -8.72 -4.61 -4.30
CA ASP A 130 -9.20 -5.42 -5.41
C ASP A 130 -9.50 -6.88 -5.01
N CYS A 131 -10.12 -7.03 -3.83
CA CYS A 131 -10.46 -8.31 -3.24
C CYS A 131 -11.93 -8.31 -2.78
N ARG A 132 -12.53 -9.51 -2.73
CA ARG A 132 -13.88 -9.68 -2.21
C ARG A 132 -13.81 -9.75 -0.69
N LEU A 133 -14.48 -8.83 -0.02
CA LEU A 133 -14.57 -8.80 1.43
C LEU A 133 -15.94 -9.29 1.89
N SER A 134 -16.03 -9.76 3.13
CA SER A 134 -17.30 -10.20 3.73
C SER A 134 -18.25 -9.02 3.87
N VAL A 135 -19.52 -9.21 3.51
CA VAL A 135 -20.56 -8.17 3.71
C VAL A 135 -20.75 -7.86 5.21
N ALA A 136 -20.44 -8.83 6.08
CA ALA A 136 -20.48 -8.69 7.54
C ALA A 136 -19.15 -8.18 8.14
N LEU A 137 -18.23 -7.64 7.33
CA LEU A 137 -16.89 -7.20 7.78
C LEU A 137 -16.91 -6.37 9.07
N PHE A 138 -17.81 -5.39 9.16
CA PHE A 138 -17.90 -4.49 10.32
C PHE A 138 -18.68 -5.08 11.51
N GLU A 139 -19.39 -6.19 11.32
CA GLU A 139 -20.02 -6.96 12.40
C GLU A 139 -19.03 -7.96 13.01
N ASP A 140 -18.24 -8.60 12.16
CA ASP A 140 -17.27 -9.65 12.51
C ASP A 140 -15.97 -9.08 13.11
N TYR A 141 -15.54 -7.89 12.66
CA TYR A 141 -14.28 -7.26 13.05
C TYR A 141 -14.52 -5.86 13.59
N ARG A 142 -14.00 -5.59 14.79
CA ARG A 142 -14.35 -4.38 15.55
C ARG A 142 -13.30 -3.29 15.40
N THR A 143 -12.04 -3.66 15.21
CA THR A 143 -10.91 -2.71 15.18
C THR A 143 -10.33 -2.54 13.79
N VAL A 144 -9.61 -1.43 13.56
CA VAL A 144 -8.85 -1.23 12.30
C VAL A 144 -7.88 -2.38 12.08
N ARG A 145 -7.23 -2.85 13.15
CA ARG A 145 -6.27 -3.94 13.08
C ARG A 145 -6.89 -5.25 12.59
N GLU A 146 -8.00 -5.67 13.20
CA GLU A 146 -8.70 -6.90 12.81
C GLU A 146 -9.18 -6.85 11.36
N ILE A 147 -9.73 -5.71 10.93
CA ILE A 147 -10.12 -5.51 9.54
C ILE A 147 -8.90 -5.57 8.61
N SER A 148 -7.78 -4.97 9.01
CA SER A 148 -6.54 -5.00 8.22
C SER A 148 -5.98 -6.41 8.09
N GLU A 149 -6.01 -7.20 9.16
CA GLU A 149 -5.58 -8.60 9.18
C GLU A 149 -6.47 -9.44 8.24
N TYR A 150 -7.78 -9.23 8.26
CA TYR A 150 -8.71 -9.89 7.34
C TYR A 150 -8.47 -9.49 5.88
N VAL A 151 -8.36 -8.19 5.61
CA VAL A 151 -8.10 -7.65 4.26
C VAL A 151 -6.78 -8.18 3.70
N TYR A 152 -5.73 -8.24 4.53
CA TYR A 152 -4.44 -8.83 4.18
C TYR A 152 -4.60 -10.30 3.77
N GLN A 153 -5.30 -11.11 4.57
CA GLN A 153 -5.52 -12.53 4.25
C GLN A 153 -6.30 -12.72 2.95
N GLU A 154 -7.35 -11.94 2.72
CA GLU A 154 -8.14 -12.02 1.48
C GLU A 154 -7.38 -11.52 0.26
N ASN A 155 -6.51 -10.51 0.41
CA ASN A 155 -5.63 -10.06 -0.67
C ASN A 155 -4.61 -11.16 -1.03
N VAL A 156 -3.94 -11.76 -0.05
CA VAL A 156 -3.00 -12.87 -0.29
C VAL A 156 -3.68 -14.03 -1.03
N LYS A 157 -4.90 -14.42 -0.62
CA LYS A 157 -5.69 -15.44 -1.33
C LYS A 157 -5.99 -15.03 -2.77
N THR A 158 -6.40 -13.78 -2.99
CA THR A 158 -6.73 -13.25 -4.31
C THR A 158 -5.52 -13.24 -5.24
N VAL A 159 -4.36 -12.79 -4.75
CA VAL A 159 -3.10 -12.78 -5.49
C VAL A 159 -2.68 -14.21 -5.85
N ARG A 160 -2.76 -15.14 -4.90
CA ARG A 160 -2.46 -16.56 -5.14
C ARG A 160 -3.37 -17.16 -6.22
N LEU A 161 -4.68 -16.93 -6.14
CA LEU A 161 -5.63 -17.41 -7.15
C LEU A 161 -5.33 -16.84 -8.54
N ARG A 162 -4.93 -15.57 -8.64
CA ARG A 162 -4.54 -14.94 -9.92
C ARG A 162 -3.28 -15.58 -10.50
N ALA A 163 -2.27 -15.81 -9.66
CA ALA A 163 -1.03 -16.46 -10.08
C ALA A 163 -1.29 -17.91 -10.57
N GLU A 164 -2.13 -18.66 -9.84
CA GLU A 164 -2.55 -20.02 -10.24
C GLU A 164 -3.30 -20.01 -11.58
N LEU A 165 -4.24 -19.07 -11.79
CA LEU A 165 -4.95 -18.93 -13.07
C LEU A 165 -4.02 -18.57 -14.23
N LYS A 166 -3.01 -17.72 -13.99
CA LYS A 166 -2.01 -17.33 -14.99
C LYS A 166 -1.09 -18.47 -15.39
N ALA A 167 -0.80 -19.40 -14.47
CA ALA A 167 0.03 -20.57 -14.76
C ALA A 167 -0.71 -21.67 -15.56
N LEU A 168 -2.04 -21.59 -15.66
CA LEU A 168 -2.89 -22.55 -16.36
C LEU A 168 -3.24 -22.14 -17.81
N GLY A 169 -2.82 -20.95 -18.25
CA GLY A 169 -3.04 -20.40 -19.60
C GLY A 169 -1.78 -19.80 -20.21
#